data_AF-A0A672SYR5-F1
#
_entry.id   AF-A0A672SYR5-F1
#
_cell.length_a   1.000
_cell.length_b   1.000
_cell.length_c   1.000
_cell.angle_alpha   90.00
_cell.angle_beta   90.00
_cell.angle_gamma   90.00
#
_symmetry.space_group_name_H-M   'P 1'
#
loop_
_entity.id
_entity.type
_entity.pdbx_description
1 polymer ?
#
loop_
_entity_poly.entity_id
_entity_poly.type
_entity_poly.pdbx_seq_one_letter_code
_entity_poly.pdbx_strand_id
1 'polypeptide(L)'
;MTAYQPVLPCVNKYLQYRWDKNCYEMHRNKVKSAKPTINTTPPKTYNHLLVKLKKRQLEEERVSRIKRENHMLLDKMSHIMQTGGGVDCRNDYVKKSLGSEKRQLELLRITKENQCLLQRLSSCGPRYSVQVWHEQWLRNLQLMETIGRYPRQYTAQTKSEHKVTSSEDED
;
A
#
# COMPACT_ATOMS: atom_id res chain seq x y z
N MET A 1 99.02 -16.37 -29.79
CA MET A 1 98.62 -15.26 -28.89
C MET A 1 99.23 -13.98 -29.44
N THR A 2 98.43 -12.98 -29.77
CA THR A 2 98.91 -11.70 -30.31
C THR A 2 99.58 -10.89 -29.18
N ALA A 3 100.81 -10.41 -29.42
CA ALA A 3 101.54 -9.61 -28.45
C ALA A 3 100.92 -8.20 -28.32
N TYR A 4 100.97 -7.63 -27.12
CA TYR A 4 100.47 -6.28 -26.87
C TYR A 4 101.29 -5.23 -27.63
N GLN A 5 100.61 -4.39 -28.42
CA GLN A 5 101.21 -3.33 -29.22
C GLN A 5 100.68 -1.97 -28.75
N PRO A 6 101.54 -1.14 -28.13
CA PRO A 6 101.14 0.17 -27.62
C PRO A 6 100.89 1.14 -28.77
N VAL A 7 99.94 2.05 -28.60
CA VAL A 7 99.55 3.04 -29.61
C VAL A 7 100.60 4.15 -29.76
N LEU A 8 101.31 4.46 -28.68
CA LEU A 8 102.39 5.46 -28.62
C LEU A 8 103.72 4.77 -28.31
N PRO A 9 104.87 5.33 -28.74
CA PRO A 9 106.17 4.79 -28.39
C PRO A 9 106.37 4.84 -26.87
N CYS A 10 106.68 3.68 -26.27
CA CYS A 10 106.91 3.55 -24.83
C CYS A 10 108.24 2.85 -24.55
N VAL A 11 108.92 3.27 -23.48
CA VAL A 11 110.21 2.70 -23.07
C VAL A 11 110.05 1.25 -22.56
N ASN A 12 108.96 0.95 -21.84
CA ASN A 12 108.68 -0.38 -21.31
C ASN A 12 107.27 -0.85 -21.68
N LYS A 13 107.19 -1.86 -22.56
CA LYS A 13 105.92 -2.42 -23.06
C LYS A 13 105.08 -3.09 -21.98
N TYR A 14 105.70 -3.72 -20.98
CA TYR A 14 104.98 -4.41 -19.91
C TYR A 14 104.27 -3.44 -18.96
N LEU A 15 104.95 -2.36 -18.58
CA LEU A 15 104.34 -1.31 -17.76
C LEU A 15 103.23 -0.60 -18.51
N GLN A 16 103.44 -0.29 -19.79
CA GLN A 16 102.42 0.33 -20.64
C GLN A 16 101.16 -0.55 -20.75
N TYR A 17 101.31 -1.87 -20.94
CA TYR A 17 100.20 -2.81 -20.95
C TYR A 17 99.37 -2.75 -19.66
N ARG A 18 100.03 -2.74 -18.50
CA ARG A 18 99.34 -2.70 -17.20
C ARG A 18 98.57 -1.40 -17.02
N TRP A 19 99.12 -0.27 -17.43
CA TRP A 19 98.45 1.02 -17.35
C TRP A 19 97.26 1.11 -18.29
N ASP A 20 97.42 0.70 -19.55
CA ASP A 20 96.34 0.68 -20.53
C ASP A 20 95.20 -0.22 -20.07
N LYS A 21 95.54 -1.40 -19.54
CA LYS A 21 94.55 -2.33 -18.97
C LYS A 21 93.79 -1.71 -17.79
N ASN A 22 94.49 -1.07 -16.86
CA ASN A 22 93.85 -0.41 -15.71
C ASN A 22 92.99 0.80 -16.14
N CYS A 23 93.47 1.62 -17.07
CA CYS A 23 92.71 2.72 -17.64
C CYS A 23 91.45 2.24 -18.36
N TYR A 24 91.57 1.15 -19.12
CA TYR A 24 90.44 0.49 -19.78
C TYR A 24 89.42 -0.04 -18.76
N GLU A 25 89.88 -0.75 -17.73
CA GLU A 25 89.03 -1.27 -16.66
C GLU A 25 88.33 -0.12 -15.91
N MET A 26 89.04 0.94 -15.56
CA MET A 26 88.47 2.13 -14.92
C MET A 26 87.43 2.83 -15.82
N HIS A 27 87.73 3.03 -17.10
CA HIS A 27 86.77 3.61 -18.05
C HIS A 27 85.52 2.74 -18.18
N ARG A 28 85.71 1.42 -18.33
CA ARG A 28 84.59 0.47 -18.38
C ARG A 28 83.75 0.50 -17.12
N ASN A 29 84.37 0.62 -15.95
CA ASN A 29 83.64 0.75 -14.69
C ASN A 29 82.82 2.03 -14.65
N LYS A 30 83.38 3.18 -15.08
CA LYS A 30 82.66 4.46 -15.17
C LYS A 30 81.48 4.40 -16.14
N VAL A 31 81.65 3.75 -17.30
CA VAL A 31 80.58 3.55 -18.28
C VAL A 31 79.48 2.64 -17.70
N LYS A 32 79.85 1.54 -17.04
CA LYS A 32 78.89 0.62 -16.41
C LYS A 32 78.12 1.27 -15.26
N SER A 33 78.76 2.15 -14.48
CA SER A 33 78.14 2.84 -13.34
C SER A 33 77.39 4.12 -13.73
N ALA A 34 77.46 4.54 -14.99
CA ALA A 34 76.81 5.76 -15.45
C ALA A 34 75.29 5.59 -15.39
N LYS A 35 74.62 6.43 -14.59
CA LYS A 35 73.16 6.46 -14.49
C LYS A 35 72.57 7.22 -15.68
N PRO A 36 71.39 6.81 -16.20
CA PRO A 36 70.71 7.55 -17.26
C PRO A 36 70.28 8.94 -16.75
N THR A 37 70.58 9.99 -17.52
CA THR A 37 70.21 11.39 -17.18
C THR A 37 68.72 11.65 -17.33
N ILE A 38 68.03 10.88 -18.18
CA ILE A 38 66.61 11.06 -18.49
C ILE A 38 65.88 9.78 -18.08
N ASN A 39 64.84 9.93 -17.28
CA ASN A 39 63.91 8.84 -16.98
C ASN A 39 63.10 8.51 -18.24
N THR A 40 63.33 7.33 -18.81
CA THR A 40 62.56 6.77 -19.93
C THR A 40 61.46 5.80 -19.48
N THR A 41 61.22 5.67 -18.18
CA THR A 41 60.16 4.81 -17.65
C THR A 41 58.78 5.36 -18.01
N PRO A 42 57.83 4.50 -18.42
CA PRO A 42 56.48 4.94 -18.70
C PRO A 42 55.83 5.52 -17.42
N PRO A 43 54.98 6.56 -17.56
CA PRO A 43 54.27 7.12 -16.42
C PRO A 43 53.33 6.08 -15.79
N LYS A 44 53.07 6.23 -14.49
CA LYS A 44 52.15 5.34 -13.75
C LYS A 44 50.75 5.43 -14.36
N THR A 45 50.22 4.28 -14.77
CA THR A 45 48.84 4.15 -15.22
C THR A 45 47.92 3.90 -14.02
N TYR A 46 46.74 4.52 -14.02
CA TYR A 46 45.75 4.33 -12.97
C TYR A 46 44.56 3.54 -13.50
N ASN A 47 44.04 2.61 -12.69
CA ASN A 47 42.94 1.72 -13.08
C ASN A 47 41.66 2.48 -13.50
N HIS A 48 41.39 3.65 -12.91
CA HIS A 48 40.23 4.47 -13.26
C HIS A 48 40.31 5.10 -14.66
N LEU A 49 41.50 5.16 -15.27
CA LEU A 49 41.70 5.60 -16.66
C LEU A 49 41.47 4.44 -17.65
N LEU A 50 41.80 3.22 -17.25
CA LEU A 50 41.61 2.02 -18.07
C LEU A 50 40.15 1.53 -18.03
N VAL A 51 39.51 1.66 -16.87
CA VAL A 51 38.15 1.18 -16.64
C VAL A 51 37.22 2.33 -16.28
N LYS A 52 36.29 2.63 -17.18
CA LYS A 52 35.17 3.55 -16.91
C LYS A 52 34.12 2.87 -16.03
N LEU A 53 34.40 2.77 -14.73
CA LEU A 53 33.55 2.07 -13.74
C LEU A 53 32.09 2.52 -13.79
N LYS A 54 31.83 3.84 -13.85
CA LYS A 54 30.47 4.39 -13.95
C LYS A 54 29.74 3.93 -15.22
N LYS A 55 30.44 3.82 -16.35
CA LYS A 55 29.85 3.33 -17.60
C LYS A 55 29.45 1.86 -17.47
N ARG A 56 30.31 1.05 -16.86
CA ARG A 56 30.03 -0.38 -16.61
C ARG A 56 28.82 -0.55 -15.69
N GLN A 57 28.77 0.19 -14.58
CA GLN A 57 27.66 0.16 -13.64
C GLN A 57 26.33 0.52 -14.33
N LEU A 58 26.29 1.60 -15.11
CA LEU A 58 25.06 2.00 -15.82
C LEU A 58 24.58 0.93 -16.81
N GLU A 59 25.51 0.24 -17.48
CA GLU A 59 25.17 -0.87 -18.37
C GLU A 59 24.61 -2.07 -17.60
N GLU A 60 25.21 -2.43 -16.47
CA GLU A 60 24.71 -3.49 -15.59
C GLU A 60 23.31 -3.18 -15.04
N GLU A 61 23.06 -1.94 -14.62
CA GLU A 61 21.75 -1.46 -14.16
C GLU A 61 20.71 -1.51 -15.30
N ARG A 62 21.09 -1.06 -16.51
CA ARG A 62 20.24 -1.14 -17.70
C ARG A 62 19.86 -2.59 -18.03
N VAL A 63 20.84 -3.49 -18.10
CA VAL A 63 20.62 -4.92 -18.38
C VAL A 63 19.76 -5.55 -17.30
N SER A 64 19.99 -5.21 -16.02
CA SER A 64 19.20 -5.73 -14.90
C SER A 64 17.75 -5.26 -14.96
N ARG A 65 17.49 -4.01 -15.39
CA ARG A 65 16.14 -3.50 -15.62
C ARG A 65 15.44 -4.27 -16.73
N ILE A 66 16.08 -4.42 -17.89
CA ILE A 66 15.54 -5.16 -19.04
C ILE A 66 15.21 -6.60 -18.64
N LYS A 67 16.10 -7.29 -17.91
CA LYS A 67 15.86 -8.68 -17.46
C LYS A 67 14.62 -8.79 -16.56
N ARG A 68 14.46 -7.87 -15.62
CA ARG A 68 13.30 -7.85 -14.72
C ARG A 68 11.99 -7.59 -15.47
N GLU A 69 12.01 -6.63 -16.39
CA GLU A 69 10.87 -6.31 -17.25
C GLU A 69 10.49 -7.51 -18.14
N ASN A 70 11.48 -8.17 -18.75
CA ASN A 70 11.26 -9.38 -19.54
C ASN A 70 10.70 -10.52 -18.70
N HIS A 71 11.19 -10.71 -17.46
CA HIS A 71 10.66 -11.74 -16.57
C HIS A 71 9.19 -11.47 -16.20
N MET A 72 8.86 -10.24 -15.78
CA MET A 72 7.47 -9.85 -15.51
C MET A 72 6.57 -10.01 -16.74
N LEU A 73 7.07 -9.72 -17.93
CA LEU A 73 6.32 -9.90 -19.16
C LEU A 73 6.06 -11.38 -19.43
N LEU A 74 7.07 -12.24 -19.29
CA LEU A 74 6.94 -13.68 -19.48
C LEU A 74 5.99 -14.30 -18.46
N ASP A 75 6.02 -13.87 -17.20
CA ASP A 75 5.09 -14.34 -16.18
C ASP A 75 3.64 -13.98 -16.55
N LYS A 76 3.41 -12.75 -16.99
CA LYS A 76 2.09 -12.30 -17.47
C LYS A 76 1.63 -13.07 -18.70
N MET A 77 2.53 -13.27 -19.68
CA MET A 77 2.24 -14.05 -20.89
C MET A 77 1.91 -15.50 -20.52
N SER A 78 2.69 -16.12 -19.63
CA SER A 78 2.45 -17.47 -19.14
C SER A 78 1.10 -17.57 -18.46
N HIS A 79 0.75 -16.60 -17.60
CA HIS A 79 -0.56 -16.54 -16.95
C HIS A 79 -1.70 -16.42 -17.97
N ILE A 80 -1.57 -15.55 -18.98
CA ILE A 80 -2.57 -15.42 -20.06
C ILE A 80 -2.72 -16.73 -20.83
N MET A 81 -1.59 -17.38 -21.18
CA MET A 81 -1.59 -18.66 -21.91
C MET A 81 -2.23 -19.79 -21.09
N GLN A 82 -1.98 -19.84 -19.78
CA GLN A 82 -2.57 -20.84 -18.88
C GLN A 82 -4.08 -20.61 -18.68
N THR A 83 -4.50 -19.36 -18.49
CA THR A 83 -5.90 -18.99 -18.22
C THR A 83 -6.74 -18.85 -19.51
N GLY A 84 -6.12 -19.01 -20.70
CA GLY A 84 -6.80 -18.90 -22.00
C GLY A 84 -7.24 -17.49 -22.37
N GLY A 85 -6.71 -16.45 -21.71
CA GLY A 85 -7.00 -15.04 -21.98
C GLY A 85 -8.42 -14.58 -21.63
N GLY A 86 -9.19 -15.38 -20.89
CA GLY A 86 -10.50 -14.98 -20.38
C GLY A 86 -10.35 -13.88 -19.32
N VAL A 87 -10.96 -12.73 -19.56
CA VAL A 87 -11.11 -11.66 -18.56
C VAL A 87 -12.52 -11.77 -17.98
N ASP A 88 -12.65 -11.78 -16.66
CA ASP A 88 -13.96 -11.72 -16.03
C ASP A 88 -14.53 -10.31 -16.16
N CYS A 89 -15.74 -10.18 -16.70
CA CYS A 89 -16.45 -8.90 -16.73
C CYS A 89 -17.01 -8.52 -15.33
N ARG A 90 -16.49 -9.11 -14.25
CA ARG A 90 -16.99 -8.94 -12.90
C ARG A 90 -16.44 -7.66 -12.32
N ASN A 91 -17.23 -6.61 -12.41
CA ASN A 91 -16.91 -5.33 -11.80
C ASN A 91 -17.44 -5.31 -10.35
N ASP A 92 -16.57 -5.56 -9.37
CA ASP A 92 -16.90 -5.42 -7.93
C ASP A 92 -16.98 -3.94 -7.47
N TYR A 93 -17.43 -3.06 -8.38
CA TYR A 93 -17.60 -1.65 -8.11
C TYR A 93 -18.82 -1.41 -7.21
N VAL A 94 -18.54 -0.98 -5.97
CA VAL A 94 -19.58 -0.50 -5.07
C VAL A 94 -20.00 0.90 -5.49
N LYS A 95 -21.25 1.04 -5.96
CA LYS A 95 -21.83 2.34 -6.31
C LYS A 95 -21.86 3.26 -5.09
N LYS A 96 -21.02 4.29 -5.08
CA LYS A 96 -21.02 5.32 -4.04
C LYS A 96 -22.09 6.36 -4.37
N SER A 97 -23.19 6.36 -3.61
CA SER A 97 -24.19 7.42 -3.67
C SER A 97 -23.69 8.65 -2.90
N LEU A 98 -23.65 9.80 -3.58
CA LEU A 98 -23.45 11.09 -2.92
C LEU A 98 -24.62 11.33 -1.97
N GLY A 99 -24.38 11.23 -0.65
CA GLY A 99 -25.40 11.42 0.38
C GLY A 99 -25.79 10.18 1.19
N SER A 100 -25.16 9.02 0.96
CA SER A 100 -25.41 7.80 1.76
C SER A 100 -25.24 8.04 3.27
N GLU A 101 -24.18 8.75 3.66
CA GLU A 101 -23.88 9.06 5.05
C GLU A 101 -24.93 9.99 5.68
N LYS A 102 -25.34 11.05 4.96
CA LYS A 102 -26.41 11.94 5.40
C LYS A 102 -27.73 11.18 5.59
N ARG A 103 -28.08 10.29 4.65
CA ARG A 103 -29.28 9.45 4.74
C ARG A 103 -29.22 8.51 5.95
N GLN A 104 -28.04 7.93 6.24
CA GLN A 104 -27.85 7.07 7.39
C GLN A 104 -27.99 7.83 8.72
N LEU A 105 -27.43 9.04 8.82
CA LEU A 105 -27.59 9.90 10.00
C LEU A 105 -29.05 10.31 10.21
N GLU A 106 -29.77 10.66 9.14
CA GLU A 106 -31.18 11.03 9.23
C GLU A 106 -32.04 9.82 9.65
N LEU A 107 -31.75 8.62 9.13
CA LEU A 107 -32.41 7.38 9.55
C LEU A 107 -32.20 7.10 11.05
N LEU A 108 -30.98 7.28 11.56
CA LEU A 108 -30.70 7.12 12.99
C LEU A 108 -31.45 8.15 13.84
N ARG A 109 -31.52 9.40 13.38
CA ARG A 109 -32.27 10.46 14.04
C ARG A 109 -33.76 10.12 14.11
N ILE A 110 -34.38 9.80 12.98
CA ILE A 110 -35.80 9.42 12.90
C ILE A 110 -36.08 8.20 13.78
N THR A 111 -35.19 7.20 13.77
CA THR A 111 -35.35 6.00 14.60
C THR A 111 -35.35 6.34 16.09
N LYS A 112 -34.44 7.22 16.53
CA LYS A 112 -34.39 7.68 17.92
C LYS A 112 -35.63 8.47 18.32
N GLU A 113 -36.11 9.35 17.45
CA GLU A 113 -37.34 10.12 17.67
C GLU A 113 -38.56 9.19 17.76
N ASN A 114 -38.66 8.20 16.87
CA ASN A 114 -39.72 7.19 16.89
C ASN A 114 -39.70 6.34 18.16
N GLN A 115 -38.52 5.95 18.66
CA GLN A 115 -38.39 5.24 19.94
C GLN A 115 -38.91 6.08 21.12
N CYS A 116 -38.58 7.37 21.15
CA CYS A 116 -39.07 8.28 22.18
C CYS A 116 -40.60 8.45 22.12
N LEU A 117 -41.16 8.61 20.91
CA LEU A 117 -42.60 8.67 20.71
C LEU A 117 -43.30 7.38 21.16
N LEU A 118 -42.74 6.23 20.81
CA LEU A 118 -43.27 4.93 21.22
C LEU A 118 -43.28 4.78 22.74
N GLN A 119 -42.20 5.16 23.42
CA GLN A 119 -42.15 5.15 24.89
C GLN A 119 -43.20 6.08 25.51
N ARG A 120 -43.45 7.24 24.90
CA ARG A 120 -44.49 8.17 25.36
C ARG A 120 -45.88 7.57 25.16
N LEU A 121 -46.16 7.01 23.99
CA LEU A 121 -47.44 6.37 23.70
C LEU A 121 -47.70 5.18 24.62
N SER A 122 -46.68 4.36 24.91
CA SER A 122 -46.83 3.20 25.80
C SER A 122 -47.00 3.58 27.28
N SER A 123 -46.34 4.65 27.73
CA SER A 123 -46.47 5.17 29.10
C SER A 123 -47.72 6.04 29.31
N CYS A 124 -48.30 6.56 28.22
CA CYS A 124 -49.58 7.25 28.25
C CYS A 124 -50.71 6.27 28.63
N GLY A 125 -51.19 6.37 29.86
CA GLY A 125 -52.42 5.69 30.27
C GLY A 125 -53.68 6.34 29.68
N PRO A 126 -54.80 5.60 29.61
CA PRO A 126 -56.08 6.16 29.20
C PRO A 126 -56.55 7.22 30.20
N ARG A 127 -56.99 8.39 29.70
CA ARG A 127 -57.50 9.50 30.53
C ARG A 127 -58.79 9.14 31.27
N TYR A 128 -59.55 8.21 30.72
CA TYR A 128 -60.83 7.78 31.25
C TYR A 128 -60.80 6.27 31.46
N SER A 129 -61.26 5.83 32.62
CA SER A 129 -61.42 4.40 32.91
C SER A 129 -62.77 3.93 32.36
N VAL A 130 -62.74 2.96 31.45
CA VAL A 130 -63.94 2.32 30.88
C VAL A 130 -64.81 1.74 31.99
N GLN A 131 -64.19 1.18 33.04
CA GLN A 131 -64.90 0.63 34.20
C GLN A 131 -65.68 1.73 34.95
N VAL A 132 -65.04 2.87 35.20
CA VAL A 132 -65.68 4.03 35.86
C VAL A 132 -66.82 4.57 35.02
N TRP A 133 -66.63 4.69 33.70
CA TRP A 133 -67.69 5.11 32.79
C TRP A 133 -68.87 4.14 32.76
N HIS A 134 -68.60 2.84 32.80
CA HIS A 134 -69.66 1.83 32.85
C HIS A 134 -70.48 1.93 34.14
N GLU A 135 -69.82 2.05 35.30
CA GLU A 135 -70.52 2.25 36.58
C GLU A 135 -71.34 3.54 36.63
N GLN A 136 -70.78 4.65 36.11
CA GLN A 136 -71.50 5.92 36.04
C GLN A 136 -72.72 5.81 35.12
N TRP A 137 -72.58 5.12 33.99
CA TRP A 137 -73.68 4.86 33.08
C TRP A 137 -74.78 4.03 33.74
N LEU A 138 -74.45 2.97 34.46
CA LEU A 138 -75.42 2.17 35.23
C LEU A 138 -76.12 2.98 36.32
N ARG A 139 -75.37 3.81 37.07
CA ARG A 139 -75.96 4.71 38.08
C ARG A 139 -76.92 5.71 37.45
N ASN A 140 -76.56 6.27 36.29
CA ASN A 140 -77.40 7.20 35.57
C ASN A 140 -78.65 6.50 35.01
N LEU A 141 -78.52 5.27 34.54
CA LEU A 141 -79.65 4.44 34.10
C LEU A 141 -80.63 4.19 35.26
N GLN A 142 -80.13 3.80 36.43
CA GLN A 142 -80.93 3.62 37.64
C GLN A 142 -81.63 4.94 38.03
N LEU A 143 -80.90 6.06 38.01
CA LEU A 143 -81.47 7.37 38.32
C LEU A 143 -82.61 7.70 37.35
N MET A 144 -82.40 7.53 36.04
CA MET A 144 -83.42 7.76 35.02
C MET A 144 -84.69 6.91 35.23
N GLU A 145 -84.56 5.65 35.66
CA GLU A 145 -85.71 4.80 36.00
C GLU A 145 -86.47 5.34 37.20
N THR A 146 -85.76 5.82 38.24
CA THR A 146 -86.41 6.32 39.46
C THR A 146 -87.08 7.68 39.30
N ILE A 147 -86.52 8.60 38.51
CA ILE A 147 -87.06 9.97 38.31
C ILE A 147 -88.02 10.07 37.11
N GLY A 148 -88.10 9.02 36.29
CA GLY A 148 -88.90 9.01 35.08
C GLY A 148 -90.40 9.04 35.38
N ARG A 149 -91.12 10.04 34.85
CA ARG A 149 -92.59 10.13 34.98
C ARG A 149 -93.34 9.03 34.23
N TYR A 150 -92.71 8.44 33.21
CA TYR A 150 -93.27 7.41 32.35
C TYR A 150 -92.27 6.24 32.19
N PRO A 151 -92.76 4.99 32.06
CA PRO A 151 -91.89 3.81 31.97
C PRO A 151 -91.01 3.87 30.72
N ARG A 152 -89.72 3.54 30.90
CA ARG A 152 -88.70 3.58 29.85
C ARG A 152 -89.06 2.57 28.76
N GLN A 153 -89.33 3.05 27.55
CA GLN A 153 -89.60 2.18 26.41
C GLN A 153 -88.28 1.51 25.99
N TYR A 154 -88.18 0.20 26.19
CA TYR A 154 -87.03 -0.60 25.75
C TYR A 154 -87.02 -0.61 24.21
N THR A 155 -86.26 0.29 23.59
CA THR A 155 -86.03 0.20 22.14
C THR A 155 -85.08 -0.97 21.90
N ALA A 156 -85.59 -2.01 21.24
CA ALA A 156 -84.90 -3.26 20.92
C ALA A 156 -83.76 -3.10 19.89
N GLN A 157 -83.04 -1.98 19.88
CA GLN A 157 -82.06 -1.61 18.86
C GLN A 157 -80.60 -1.83 19.27
N THR A 158 -80.29 -2.10 20.54
CA THR A 158 -78.88 -2.20 21.00
C THR A 158 -78.33 -3.62 21.11
N LYS A 159 -79.09 -4.67 20.75
CA LYS A 159 -78.61 -6.07 20.77
C LYS A 159 -77.77 -6.47 19.55
N SER A 160 -77.67 -5.64 18.51
CA SER A 160 -77.00 -6.01 17.25
C SER A 160 -75.50 -5.71 17.19
N GLU A 161 -74.91 -4.95 18.13
CA GLU A 161 -73.55 -4.40 17.91
C GLU A 161 -72.44 -4.94 18.83
N HIS A 162 -72.73 -5.80 19.82
CA HIS A 162 -71.69 -6.45 20.64
C HIS A 162 -71.40 -7.90 20.23
N LYS A 163 -71.19 -8.15 18.92
CA LYS A 163 -70.65 -9.42 18.40
C LYS A 163 -69.54 -9.22 17.36
N VAL A 164 -68.77 -8.14 17.46
CA VAL A 164 -67.57 -7.94 16.64
C VAL A 164 -66.53 -7.25 17.51
N THR A 165 -65.69 -8.05 18.18
CA THR A 165 -64.30 -7.76 18.60
C THR A 165 -63.85 -8.82 19.62
N SER A 166 -63.75 -10.07 19.18
CA SER A 166 -63.01 -11.12 19.89
C SER A 166 -62.58 -12.18 18.88
N SER A 167 -61.81 -11.75 17.88
CA SER A 167 -61.01 -12.61 17.01
C SER A 167 -60.25 -11.69 16.05
N GLU A 168 -58.96 -11.51 16.30
CA GLU A 168 -57.89 -11.17 15.34
C GLU A 168 -56.79 -10.46 16.12
N ASP A 169 -55.93 -11.28 16.75
CA ASP A 169 -54.54 -10.99 17.08
C ASP A 169 -53.86 -12.35 17.34
N GLU A 170 -53.72 -13.15 16.28
CA GLU A 170 -52.66 -14.16 16.15
C GLU A 170 -52.03 -13.98 14.77
N ASP A 171 -50.89 -13.31 14.74
CA ASP A 171 -49.72 -13.54 13.87
C ASP A 171 -48.54 -12.67 14.35
#